data_AF-A0A7C5FNB8-F1
#
_entry.id   AF-A0A7C5FNB8-F1
#
_cell.length_a   1.000
_cell.length_b   1.000
_cell.length_c   1.000
_cell.angle_alpha   90.00
_cell.angle_beta   90.00
_cell.angle_gamma   90.00
#
_symmetry.space_group_name_H-M   'P 1'
#
loop_
_entity.id
_entity.type
_entity.pdbx_description
1 polymer ?
#
loop_
_entity_poly.entity_id
_entity_poly.type
_entity_poly.pdbx_seq_one_letter_code
_entity_poly.pdbx_strand_id
1 'polypeptide(L)'
;MATLTEFDKKVVERLQEQMAFNKEKPELGNVDLEKAMELIRDVGALLLDVRPAAKVSGENAEEADIPDAYYTPYPEFAEYLDILPEDRTTPIVTACLKGLFASRVKGYL
;
A
#
# COMPACT_ATOMS: atom_id res chain seq x y z
N MET A 1 -8.44 21.86 -25.87
CA MET A 1 -8.75 21.29 -24.55
C MET A 1 -10.27 21.31 -24.40
N ALA A 2 -10.90 20.17 -24.13
CA ALA A 2 -12.36 20.14 -23.95
C ALA A 2 -12.74 20.91 -22.68
N THR A 3 -13.74 21.79 -22.78
CA THR A 3 -14.32 22.47 -21.62
C THR A 3 -15.19 21.50 -20.83
N LEU A 4 -14.97 21.45 -19.51
CA LEU A 4 -15.73 20.61 -18.59
C LEU A 4 -17.19 21.07 -18.56
N THR A 5 -18.11 20.10 -18.63
CA THR A 5 -19.54 20.36 -18.44
C THR A 5 -19.84 20.70 -16.98
N GLU A 6 -21.03 21.26 -16.70
CA GLU A 6 -21.46 21.53 -15.32
C GLU A 6 -21.52 20.24 -14.47
N PHE A 7 -21.85 19.10 -15.08
CA PHE A 7 -21.79 17.80 -14.41
C PHE A 7 -20.34 17.44 -14.04
N ASP A 8 -19.39 17.61 -14.97
CA ASP A 8 -17.98 17.29 -14.73
C ASP A 8 -17.39 18.16 -13.61
N LYS A 9 -17.74 19.45 -13.57
CA LYS A 9 -17.30 20.36 -12.50
C LYS A 9 -17.77 19.90 -11.13
N LYS A 10 -19.03 19.46 -11.02
CA LYS A 10 -19.59 18.93 -9.76
C LYS A 10 -18.93 17.62 -9.34
N VAL A 11 -18.55 16.77 -10.30
CA VAL A 11 -17.78 15.55 -10.03
C VAL A 11 -16.38 15.90 -9.54
N VAL A 12 -15.71 16.87 -10.18
CA VAL A 12 -14.38 17.35 -9.77
C VAL A 12 -14.39 17.91 -8.36
N GLU A 13 -15.40 18.72 -8.01
CA GLU A 13 -15.56 19.28 -6.66
C GLU A 13 -15.69 18.16 -5.60
N ARG A 14 -16.57 17.17 -5.84
CA ARG A 14 -16.72 16.02 -4.95
C ARG A 14 -15.43 15.22 -4.81
N LEU A 15 -14.68 15.03 -5.91
CA LEU A 15 -13.40 14.34 -5.88
C LEU A 15 -12.37 15.14 -5.06
N GLN A 16 -12.33 16.46 -5.20
CA GLN A 16 -11.43 17.33 -4.43
C GLN A 16 -11.72 17.26 -2.92
N GLU A 17 -13.00 17.29 -2.52
CA GLU A 17 -13.42 17.12 -1.13
C GLU A 17 -12.98 15.77 -0.57
N GLN A 18 -13.21 14.68 -1.32
CA GLN A 18 -12.79 13.33 -0.92
C GLN A 18 -11.28 13.20 -0.83
N MET A 19 -10.54 13.79 -1.77
CA MET A 19 -9.08 13.78 -1.76
C MET A 19 -8.50 14.57 -0.58
N ALA A 20 -9.08 15.72 -0.24
CA ALA A 20 -8.68 16.49 0.93
C ALA A 20 -8.92 15.70 2.22
N PHE A 21 -10.11 15.11 2.37
CA PHE A 21 -10.44 14.26 3.51
C PHE A 21 -9.53 13.04 3.63
N ASN A 22 -9.24 12.35 2.51
CA ASN A 22 -8.36 11.18 2.52
C ASN A 22 -6.90 11.54 2.81
N LYS A 23 -6.45 12.76 2.47
CA LYS A 23 -5.11 13.24 2.77
C LYS A 23 -4.89 13.44 4.27
N GLU A 24 -5.94 13.78 5.00
CA GLU A 24 -5.91 14.01 6.44
C GLU A 24 -6.11 12.74 7.27
N LYS A 25 -6.52 11.62 6.64
CA LYS A 25 -6.72 10.34 7.29
C LYS A 25 -5.39 9.61 7.57
N PRO A 26 -5.00 9.42 8.84
CA PRO A 26 -3.78 8.71 9.20
C PRO A 26 -3.70 7.30 8.60
N GLU A 27 -4.83 6.60 8.52
CA GLU A 27 -4.97 5.22 8.02
C GLU A 27 -4.93 5.09 6.48
N LEU A 28 -5.08 6.20 5.76
CA LEU A 28 -5.00 6.21 4.29
C LEU A 28 -3.65 6.70 3.77
N GLY A 29 -2.78 7.21 4.65
CA GLY A 29 -1.49 7.78 4.29
C GLY A 29 -0.58 6.78 3.63
N ASN A 30 -0.34 6.95 2.32
CA ASN A 30 0.88 6.41 1.74
C ASN A 30 2.03 7.14 2.43
N VAL A 31 2.93 6.37 3.03
CA VAL A 31 4.17 6.91 3.56
C VAL A 31 5.18 7.08 2.42
N ASP A 32 6.07 8.05 2.56
CA ASP A 32 7.24 8.13 1.67
C ASP A 32 8.25 7.03 2.02
N LEU A 33 9.32 6.96 1.22
CA LEU A 33 10.36 5.94 1.41
C LEU A 33 11.08 6.09 2.75
N GLU A 34 11.32 7.32 3.20
CA GLU A 34 12.04 7.59 4.46
C GLU A 34 11.24 7.02 5.64
N LYS A 35 9.95 7.36 5.71
CA LYS A 35 9.07 6.87 6.76
C LYS A 35 8.83 5.36 6.66
N ALA A 36 8.73 4.80 5.45
CA ALA A 36 8.63 3.36 5.27
C ALA A 36 9.86 2.63 5.84
N MET A 37 11.07 3.17 5.58
CA MET A 37 12.31 2.58 6.08
C MET A 37 12.44 2.70 7.61
N GLU A 38 12.02 3.83 8.21
CA GLU A 38 11.93 3.98 9.67
C GLU A 38 11.00 2.92 10.28
N LEU A 39 9.81 2.74 9.70
CA LEU A 39 8.84 1.75 10.17
C LEU A 39 9.43 0.32 10.11
N ILE A 40 10.07 -0.04 9.00
CA ILE A 40 10.65 -1.38 8.82
C ILE A 40 11.83 -1.60 9.76
N ARG A 41 12.79 -0.66 9.82
CA ARG A 41 14.06 -0.88 10.53
C ARG A 41 14.01 -0.59 12.02
N ASP A 42 13.28 0.45 12.42
CA ASP A 42 13.34 0.98 13.78
C ASP A 42 12.12 0.57 14.61
N VAL A 43 10.96 0.38 13.96
CA VAL A 43 9.69 0.02 14.61
C VAL A 43 9.37 -1.48 14.46
N GLY A 44 10.03 -2.19 13.54
CA GLY A 44 9.80 -3.61 13.28
C GLY A 44 8.50 -3.87 12.51
N ALA A 45 8.16 -3.00 11.57
CA ALA A 45 6.99 -3.17 10.73
C ALA A 45 7.16 -4.34 9.75
N LEU A 46 6.09 -5.13 9.59
CA LEU A 46 6.04 -6.19 8.58
C LEU A 46 6.00 -5.58 7.18
N LEU A 47 6.91 -5.97 6.30
CA LEU A 47 6.89 -5.55 4.89
C LEU A 47 6.19 -6.61 4.04
N LEU A 48 5.11 -6.23 3.36
CA LEU A 48 4.41 -7.09 2.41
C LEU A 48 4.70 -6.61 0.99
N ASP A 49 5.51 -7.37 0.24
CA ASP A 49 5.70 -7.16 -1.20
C ASP A 49 4.58 -7.85 -1.96
N VAL A 50 3.61 -7.04 -2.41
CA VAL A 50 2.38 -7.54 -3.05
C VAL A 50 2.45 -7.47 -4.57
N ARG A 51 3.65 -7.37 -5.15
CA ARG A 51 3.84 -7.38 -6.61
C ARG A 51 3.41 -8.73 -7.19
N PRO A 52 2.52 -8.77 -8.21
CA PRO A 52 2.30 -10.00 -8.97
C PRO A 52 3.61 -10.48 -9.61
N ALA A 53 3.79 -11.78 -9.77
CA ALA A 53 5.03 -12.37 -10.31
C ALA A 53 5.50 -11.71 -11.62
N ALA A 54 4.58 -11.40 -12.54
CA ALA A 54 4.87 -10.73 -13.80
C ALA A 54 5.40 -9.27 -13.68
N LYS A 55 5.42 -8.71 -12.46
CA LYS A 55 5.90 -7.35 -12.15
C LYS A 55 7.14 -7.35 -11.26
N VAL A 56 7.67 -8.51 -10.91
CA VAL A 56 8.95 -8.66 -10.24
C VAL A 56 10.04 -8.68 -11.32
N SER A 57 10.98 -7.74 -11.26
CA SER A 57 12.10 -7.63 -12.21
C SER A 57 13.41 -7.66 -11.44
N GLY A 58 13.81 -8.86 -11.01
CA GLY A 58 14.90 -9.08 -10.05
C GLY A 58 14.38 -9.79 -8.82
N GLU A 59 14.88 -9.38 -7.64
CA GLU A 59 14.47 -9.95 -6.36
C GLU A 59 13.13 -9.37 -5.87
N ASN A 60 12.34 -10.24 -5.25
CA ASN A 60 11.26 -9.83 -4.37
C ASN A 60 11.80 -9.36 -3.01
N ALA A 61 10.97 -8.79 -2.14
CA ALA A 61 11.46 -8.26 -0.86
C ALA A 61 12.04 -9.32 0.09
N GLU A 62 11.53 -10.55 0.03
CA GLU A 62 12.03 -11.68 0.81
C GLU A 62 13.38 -12.18 0.26
N GLU A 63 13.49 -12.30 -1.07
CA GLU A 63 14.74 -12.66 -1.76
C GLU A 63 15.86 -11.63 -1.55
N ALA A 64 15.50 -10.36 -1.36
CA ALA A 64 16.44 -9.26 -1.10
C ALA A 64 16.93 -9.18 0.37
N ASP A 65 16.59 -10.16 1.21
CA ASP A 65 16.98 -10.25 2.62
C ASP A 65 16.59 -9.00 3.43
N ILE A 66 15.43 -8.42 3.11
CA ILE A 66 14.88 -7.31 3.89
C ILE A 66 14.27 -7.90 5.18
N PRO A 67 14.65 -7.40 6.37
CA PRO A 67 14.09 -7.89 7.63
C PRO A 67 12.57 -7.82 7.66
N ASP A 68 11.95 -8.88 8.18
CA ASP A 68 10.49 -9.01 8.35
C ASP A 68 9.70 -8.73 7.06
N ALA A 69 10.29 -9.04 5.91
CA ALA A 69 9.68 -8.87 4.60
C ALA A 69 9.22 -10.19 4.00
N TYR A 70 7.99 -10.21 3.49
CA TYR A 70 7.36 -11.38 2.89
C TYR A 70 6.87 -11.07 1.48
N TYR A 71 7.12 -11.99 0.57
CA TYR A 71 6.56 -11.94 -0.77
C TYR A 71 5.14 -12.53 -0.78
N THR A 72 4.15 -11.66 -0.88
CA THR A 72 2.72 -11.99 -0.75
C THR A 72 1.95 -11.47 -1.97
N PRO A 73 2.15 -12.09 -3.16
CA PRO A 73 1.62 -11.56 -4.42
C PRO A 73 0.10 -11.37 -4.36
N TYR A 74 -0.38 -10.22 -4.84
CA TYR A 74 -1.79 -9.83 -4.72
C TYR A 74 -2.81 -10.88 -5.19
N PRO A 75 -2.64 -11.55 -6.35
CA PRO A 75 -3.64 -12.52 -6.81
C PRO A 75 -3.83 -13.71 -5.86
N GLU A 76 -2.80 -14.06 -5.10
CA GLU A 76 -2.75 -15.18 -4.16
C GLU A 76 -2.77 -14.70 -2.68
N PHE A 77 -2.95 -13.40 -2.40
CA PHE A 77 -2.76 -12.81 -1.07
C PHE A 77 -3.54 -13.51 0.06
N ALA A 78 -4.72 -14.06 -0.24
CA ALA A 78 -5.55 -14.76 0.74
C ALA A 78 -4.88 -16.03 1.30
N GLU A 79 -3.90 -16.59 0.60
CA GLU A 79 -3.16 -17.77 1.03
C GLU A 79 -2.08 -17.45 2.08
N TYR A 80 -1.80 -16.16 2.32
CA TYR A 80 -0.73 -15.67 3.20
C TYR A 80 -1.25 -14.97 4.47
N LEU A 81 -2.56 -15.10 4.77
CA LEU A 81 -3.16 -14.42 5.92
C LEU A 81 -2.63 -14.91 7.26
N ASP A 82 -2.05 -16.11 7.30
CA ASP A 82 -1.38 -16.71 8.46
C ASP A 82 -0.05 -16.02 8.83
N ILE A 83 0.55 -15.27 7.91
CA ILE A 83 1.76 -14.47 8.13
C ILE A 83 1.45 -13.16 8.87
N LEU A 84 0.19 -12.70 8.83
CA LEU A 84 -0.19 -11.44 9.44
C LEU A 84 -0.07 -11.51 10.97
N PRO A 85 0.39 -10.43 11.63
CA PRO A 85 0.57 -10.42 13.07
C PRO A 85 -0.79 -10.60 13.78
N GLU A 86 -0.82 -11.46 14.80
CA GLU A 86 -1.99 -11.58 15.69
C GLU A 86 -2.24 -10.28 16.45
N ASP A 87 -1.16 -9.56 16.77
CA ASP A 87 -1.21 -8.23 17.38
C ASP A 87 -1.59 -7.17 16.33
N ARG A 88 -2.77 -6.59 16.52
CA ARG A 88 -3.33 -5.55 15.65
C ARG A 88 -2.66 -4.18 15.80
N THR A 89 -1.65 -4.06 16.66
CA THR A 89 -0.88 -2.83 16.83
C THR A 89 0.44 -2.83 16.07
N THR A 90 0.89 -4.00 15.59
CA THR A 90 2.09 -4.11 14.76
C THR A 90 1.88 -3.39 13.41
N PRO A 91 2.74 -2.42 13.04
CA PRO A 91 2.60 -1.74 11.76
C PRO A 91 2.87 -2.68 10.58
N ILE A 92 2.08 -2.52 9.50
CA ILE A 92 2.26 -3.26 8.25
C ILE A 92 2.52 -2.26 7.12
N VAL A 93 3.59 -2.47 6.38
CA VAL A 93 3.94 -1.70 5.18
C VAL A 93 3.67 -2.55 3.95
N THR A 94 2.69 -2.16 3.13
CA THR A 94 2.44 -2.83 1.84
C THR A 94 3.17 -2.11 0.72
N ALA A 95 3.99 -2.83 -0.05
CA ALA A 95 4.78 -2.28 -1.15
C ALA A 95 4.36 -2.84 -2.52
N CYS A 96 4.32 -1.99 -3.53
CA CYS A 96 4.07 -2.37 -4.91
C CYS A 96 4.66 -1.32 -5.86
N LEU A 97 5.07 -1.74 -7.06
CA LEU A 97 5.68 -0.88 -8.09
C LEU A 97 4.91 0.41 -8.40
N LYS A 98 3.56 0.36 -8.37
CA LYS A 98 2.69 1.51 -8.69
C LYS A 98 1.67 1.82 -7.59
N GLY A 99 1.81 1.24 -6.40
CA GLY A 99 0.86 1.41 -5.29
C GLY A 99 -0.55 0.83 -5.48
N LEU A 100 -0.94 0.40 -6.69
CA LEU A 100 -2.29 -0.11 -6.98
C LEU A 100 -2.67 -1.33 -6.14
N PHE A 101 -1.81 -2.35 -6.12
CA PHE A 101 -2.08 -3.57 -5.36
C PHE A 101 -1.90 -3.37 -3.86
N ALA A 102 -0.87 -2.60 -3.47
CA ALA A 102 -0.67 -2.19 -2.08
C ALA A 102 -1.90 -1.47 -1.51
N SER A 103 -2.52 -0.56 -2.26
CA SER A 103 -3.74 0.12 -1.82
C SER A 103 -4.94 -0.82 -1.63
N ARG A 104 -5.03 -1.91 -2.41
CA ARG A 104 -6.09 -2.92 -2.25
C ARG A 104 -5.84 -3.80 -1.03
N VAL A 105 -4.61 -4.27 -0.86
CA VAL A 105 -4.22 -5.08 0.30
C VAL A 105 -4.38 -4.30 1.58
N LYS A 106 -3.95 -3.03 1.61
CA LYS A 106 -4.20 -2.10 2.73
C LYS A 106 -5.69 -2.01 3.09
N GLY A 107 -6.61 -2.14 2.12
CA GLY A 107 -8.04 -2.12 2.39
C GLY A 107 -8.60 -3.40 3.03
N TYR A 108 -7.83 -4.49 3.07
CA TYR A 108 -8.21 -5.75 3.73
C TYR A 108 -7.66 -5.87 5.16
N LEU A 109 -6.61 -5.11 5.46
CA LEU A 109 -5.93 -5.05 6.77
C LEU A 109 -6.65 -4.07 7.70
#